data_AF-A0A1V5QP10-F1
#
_entry.id   AF-A0A1V5QP10-F1
#
_cell.length_a   1.000
_cell.length_b   1.000
_cell.length_c   1.000
_cell.angle_alpha   90.00
_cell.angle_beta   90.00
_cell.angle_gamma   90.00
#
_symmetry.space_group_name_H-M   'P 1'
#
loop_
_entity.id
_entity.type
_entity.pdbx_description
1 polymer ?
#
loop_
_entity_poly.entity_id
_entity_poly.type
_entity_poly.pdbx_seq_one_letter_code
_entity_poly.pdbx_strand_id
1 'polypeptide(L)'
;MGLINVLIRGETNVGSIVGQSNFGCFVTNSFSKGDVNGFNNVGGLMGSSYNGGSIINSYFMGDVNGSSSVGGIAGELYGSGDIISSYSVGDIFGSDFVGGLVGYFNGGAVFGGSVSNSFSTSKIIGSGNVGGLIGYDGSSISSSYWDTVLSGQTNCYYDGTEGCTSTNDDVSAYYGDRGVAKLTSEYSWIVNNWVARDNNYPILAWQQ
;
A
#
# COMPACT_ATOMS: atom_id res chain seq x y z
N MET A 1 2.10 15.17 -5.23
CA MET A 1 2.24 15.20 -6.72
C MET A 1 1.37 14.11 -7.31
N GLY A 2 0.93 14.23 -8.57
CA GLY A 2 0.09 13.23 -9.23
C GLY A 2 0.66 12.79 -10.57
N LEU A 3 0.72 11.48 -10.80
CA LEU A 3 1.04 10.90 -12.10
C LEU A 3 -0.18 10.13 -12.63
N ILE A 4 -0.47 10.27 -13.93
CA ILE A 4 -1.62 9.63 -14.58
C ILE A 4 -1.12 9.04 -15.90
N ASN A 5 -1.66 7.88 -16.28
CA ASN A 5 -1.27 7.11 -17.47
C ASN A 5 0.22 6.75 -17.45
N VAL A 6 0.73 6.36 -16.28
CA VAL A 6 2.10 5.86 -16.18
C VAL A 6 2.19 4.46 -16.78
N LEU A 7 3.32 4.19 -17.42
CA LEU A 7 3.71 2.83 -17.81
C LEU A 7 5.20 2.70 -17.52
N ILE A 8 5.52 2.20 -16.33
CA ILE A 8 6.90 2.06 -15.88
C ILE A 8 7.36 0.62 -16.11
N ARG A 9 8.56 0.47 -16.67
CA ARG A 9 9.24 -0.81 -16.85
C ARG A 9 10.66 -0.70 -16.32
N GLY A 10 11.04 -1.60 -15.43
CA GLY A 10 12.40 -1.70 -14.91
C GLY A 10 12.77 -3.13 -14.57
N GLU A 11 13.97 -3.33 -14.05
CA GLU A 11 14.42 -4.63 -13.56
C GLU A 11 14.37 -4.66 -12.03
N THR A 12 15.11 -3.77 -11.36
CA THR A 12 15.21 -3.74 -9.90
C THR A 12 14.80 -2.37 -9.36
N ASN A 13 14.14 -2.36 -8.20
CA ASN A 13 13.72 -1.16 -7.46
C ASN A 13 12.86 -0.23 -8.34
N VAL A 14 11.67 -0.71 -8.69
CA VAL A 14 10.77 -0.04 -9.62
C VAL A 14 9.63 0.57 -8.85
N GLY A 15 9.53 1.90 -8.90
CA GLY A 15 8.37 2.64 -8.42
C GLY A 15 8.11 3.87 -9.27
N SER A 16 6.84 4.26 -9.40
CA SER A 16 6.47 5.36 -10.30
C SER A 16 6.92 6.73 -9.81
N ILE A 17 7.07 6.92 -8.50
CA ILE A 17 7.57 8.17 -7.91
C ILE A 17 9.04 7.99 -7.46
N VAL A 18 9.35 6.87 -6.81
CA VAL A 18 10.69 6.59 -6.28
C VAL A 18 11.10 5.18 -6.68
N GLY A 19 12.23 5.04 -7.37
CA GLY A 19 12.82 3.71 -7.61
C GLY A 19 13.41 3.15 -6.32
N GLN A 20 14.44 3.81 -5.80
CA GLN A 20 15.12 3.45 -4.56
C GLN A 20 15.42 4.69 -3.72
N SER A 21 15.26 4.57 -2.41
CA SER A 21 15.74 5.50 -1.40
C SER A 21 16.74 4.81 -0.47
N ASN A 22 17.85 5.48 -0.15
CA ASN A 22 18.85 4.96 0.80
C ASN A 22 18.77 5.59 2.19
N PHE A 23 18.14 6.78 2.30
CA PHE A 23 18.00 7.52 3.54
C PHE A 23 16.74 8.40 3.47
N GLY A 24 15.76 8.15 4.35
CA GLY A 24 14.69 9.07 4.69
C GLY A 24 13.96 9.76 3.52
N CYS A 25 13.33 8.99 2.63
CA CYS A 25 12.48 9.55 1.56
C CYS A 25 11.01 9.60 2.00
N PHE A 26 10.37 10.76 1.83
CA PHE A 26 8.97 10.96 2.17
C PHE A 26 8.12 11.16 0.93
N VAL A 27 7.25 10.20 0.62
CA VAL A 27 6.23 10.34 -0.43
C VAL A 27 4.94 10.77 0.27
N THR A 28 4.61 12.06 0.18
CA THR A 28 3.46 12.63 0.88
C THR A 28 2.46 13.25 -0.09
N ASN A 29 1.17 13.13 0.21
CA ASN A 29 0.08 13.76 -0.55
C ASN A 29 0.22 13.51 -2.06
N SER A 30 0.51 12.26 -2.43
CA SER A 30 0.88 11.89 -3.78
C SER A 30 0.10 10.72 -4.33
N PHE A 31 -0.03 10.65 -5.64
CA PHE A 31 -0.68 9.52 -6.27
C PHE A 31 -0.08 9.17 -7.62
N SER A 32 -0.31 7.94 -8.04
CA SER A 32 0.02 7.49 -9.38
C SER A 32 -1.04 6.55 -9.93
N LYS A 33 -1.37 6.70 -11.22
CA LYS A 33 -2.31 5.86 -11.95
C LYS A 33 -1.69 5.30 -13.21
N GLY A 34 -1.77 3.98 -13.38
CA GLY A 34 -1.17 3.24 -14.50
C GLY A 34 -0.24 2.14 -14.02
N ASP A 35 0.37 1.42 -14.95
CA ASP A 35 0.98 0.11 -14.65
C ASP A 35 2.47 0.22 -14.33
N VAL A 36 2.90 -0.59 -13.37
CA VAL A 36 4.31 -0.71 -12.97
C VAL A 36 4.77 -2.15 -13.15
N ASN A 37 5.79 -2.33 -13.97
CA ASN A 37 6.35 -3.64 -14.28
C ASN A 37 7.83 -3.67 -13.90
N GLY A 38 8.21 -4.65 -13.09
CA GLY A 38 9.58 -4.86 -12.66
C GLY A 38 9.91 -6.34 -12.51
N PHE A 39 11.07 -6.63 -11.93
CA PHE A 39 11.45 -7.98 -11.53
C PHE A 39 11.67 -8.05 -10.02
N ASN A 40 12.55 -7.21 -9.47
CA ASN A 40 12.83 -7.13 -8.03
C ASN A 40 12.34 -5.81 -7.45
N ASN A 41 11.74 -5.87 -6.26
CA ASN A 41 11.28 -4.72 -5.47
C ASN A 41 10.42 -3.75 -6.30
N VAL A 42 9.19 -4.17 -6.54
CA VAL A 42 8.25 -3.44 -7.38
C VAL A 42 7.14 -2.88 -6.51
N GLY A 43 7.05 -1.56 -6.45
CA GLY A 43 5.98 -0.85 -5.76
C GLY A 43 5.28 0.11 -6.69
N GLY A 44 3.97 0.29 -6.52
CA GLY A 44 3.24 1.28 -7.33
C GLY A 44 3.83 2.69 -7.20
N LEU A 45 4.19 3.12 -5.98
CA LEU A 45 4.80 4.44 -5.72
C LEU A 45 6.32 4.35 -5.49
N MET A 46 6.77 3.36 -4.73
CA MET A 46 8.15 3.23 -4.27
C MET A 46 8.69 1.81 -4.50
N GLY A 47 9.78 1.64 -5.23
CA GLY A 47 10.40 0.32 -5.40
C GLY A 47 10.98 -0.20 -4.09
N SER A 48 11.99 0.51 -3.56
CA SER A 48 12.56 0.21 -2.24
C SER A 48 12.92 1.47 -1.43
N SER A 49 12.90 1.33 -0.11
CA SER A 49 13.52 2.30 0.78
C SER A 49 14.29 1.64 1.91
N TYR A 50 15.52 2.11 2.09
CA TYR A 50 16.37 1.82 3.24
C TYR A 50 16.40 3.02 4.19
N ASN A 51 16.40 2.75 5.49
CA ASN A 51 16.56 3.74 6.56
C ASN A 51 15.44 4.80 6.63
N GLY A 52 14.20 4.36 6.85
CA GLY A 52 13.14 5.25 7.34
C GLY A 52 12.41 6.08 6.26
N GLY A 53 12.18 5.49 5.07
CA GLY A 53 11.31 6.12 4.08
C GLY A 53 9.84 5.89 4.42
N SER A 54 9.03 6.95 4.36
CA SER A 54 7.61 6.89 4.70
C SER A 54 6.71 7.34 3.54
N ILE A 55 5.55 6.72 3.43
CA ILE A 55 4.53 7.00 2.42
C ILE A 55 3.26 7.40 3.16
N ILE A 56 2.85 8.65 3.02
CA ILE A 56 1.79 9.26 3.83
C ILE A 56 0.76 9.91 2.93
N ASN A 57 -0.53 9.70 3.21
CA ASN A 57 -1.64 10.29 2.45
C ASN A 57 -1.45 10.10 0.94
N SER A 58 -1.19 8.88 0.51
CA SER A 58 -0.85 8.61 -0.88
C SER A 58 -1.56 7.37 -1.40
N TYR A 59 -1.77 7.30 -2.71
CA TYR A 59 -2.41 6.13 -3.30
C TYR A 59 -1.84 5.73 -4.64
N PHE A 60 -2.00 4.44 -4.95
CA PHE A 60 -1.70 3.90 -6.26
C PHE A 60 -2.93 3.22 -6.84
N MET A 61 -3.15 3.40 -8.14
CA MET A 61 -4.25 2.77 -8.87
C MET A 61 -3.77 2.27 -10.23
N GLY A 62 -3.55 0.96 -10.35
CA GLY A 62 -3.04 0.31 -11.55
C GLY A 62 -2.47 -1.06 -11.23
N ASP A 63 -2.01 -1.77 -12.25
CA ASP A 63 -1.47 -3.12 -12.05
C ASP A 63 0.02 -3.06 -11.68
N VAL A 64 0.42 -3.92 -10.74
CA VAL A 64 1.82 -4.08 -10.33
C VAL A 64 2.29 -5.49 -10.63
N ASN A 65 3.30 -5.62 -11.48
CA ASN A 65 3.86 -6.90 -11.89
C ASN A 65 5.33 -6.99 -11.48
N GLY A 66 5.69 -8.04 -10.73
CA GLY A 66 7.07 -8.32 -10.34
C GLY A 66 7.31 -9.81 -10.03
N SER A 67 8.47 -10.12 -9.44
CA SER A 67 8.84 -11.49 -9.04
C SER A 67 9.09 -11.58 -7.54
N SER A 68 10.06 -10.84 -7.00
CA SER A 68 10.49 -11.04 -5.60
C SER A 68 9.62 -10.29 -4.59
N SER A 69 9.92 -9.03 -4.27
CA SER A 69 9.06 -8.20 -3.40
C SER A 69 8.14 -7.32 -4.25
N VAL A 70 6.83 -7.52 -4.15
CA VAL A 70 5.81 -6.82 -4.94
C VAL A 70 4.73 -6.27 -4.03
N GLY A 71 4.50 -4.95 -4.07
CA GLY A 71 3.42 -4.32 -3.33
C GLY A 71 2.70 -3.23 -4.11
N GLY A 72 1.43 -3.00 -3.80
CA GLY A 72 0.64 -1.97 -4.48
C GLY A 72 1.17 -0.55 -4.21
N ILE A 73 1.77 -0.30 -3.05
CA ILE A 73 2.38 0.99 -2.69
C ILE A 73 3.90 0.91 -2.72
N ALA A 74 4.48 -0.06 -2.03
CA ALA A 74 5.93 -0.23 -1.92
C ALA A 74 6.37 -1.67 -2.19
N GLY A 75 7.50 -1.87 -2.88
CA GLY A 75 8.09 -3.21 -3.03
C GLY A 75 8.74 -3.67 -1.74
N GLU A 76 9.75 -2.92 -1.28
CA GLU A 76 10.52 -3.21 -0.07
C GLU A 76 10.64 -1.98 0.83
N LEU A 77 10.37 -2.14 2.12
CA LEU A 77 10.63 -1.13 3.15
C LEU A 77 11.52 -1.71 4.25
N TYR A 78 12.60 -0.99 4.56
CA TYR A 78 13.56 -1.37 5.60
C TYR A 78 13.79 -0.23 6.59
N GLY A 79 13.67 -0.55 7.89
CA GLY A 79 13.88 0.39 8.99
C GLY A 79 12.60 1.06 9.48
N SER A 80 12.74 2.26 10.06
CA SER A 80 11.66 3.00 10.75
C SER A 80 10.68 3.72 9.80
N GLY A 81 10.46 3.17 8.60
CA GLY A 81 9.56 3.77 7.62
C GLY A 81 8.11 3.54 8.01
N ASP A 82 7.19 4.40 7.55
CA ASP A 82 5.76 4.25 7.82
C ASP A 82 4.93 4.28 6.55
N ILE A 83 3.84 3.52 6.51
CA ILE A 83 2.74 3.72 5.57
C ILE A 83 1.51 4.18 6.34
N ILE A 84 1.08 5.41 6.09
CA ILE A 84 0.01 6.05 6.86
C ILE A 84 -1.04 6.59 5.90
N SER A 85 -2.31 6.30 6.18
CA SER A 85 -3.45 6.88 5.45
C SER A 85 -3.32 6.70 3.93
N SER A 86 -2.90 5.52 3.50
CA SER A 86 -2.55 5.25 2.10
C SER A 86 -3.25 4.00 1.59
N TYR A 87 -3.45 3.91 0.27
CA TYR A 87 -4.15 2.75 -0.28
C TYR A 87 -3.69 2.34 -1.67
N SER A 88 -3.96 1.08 -2.01
CA SER A 88 -3.75 0.52 -3.34
C SER A 88 -5.02 -0.09 -3.93
N VAL A 89 -5.12 0.04 -5.26
CA VAL A 89 -6.17 -0.56 -6.09
C VAL A 89 -5.52 -1.07 -7.38
N GLY A 90 -5.97 -2.22 -7.88
CA GLY A 90 -5.47 -2.86 -9.10
C GLY A 90 -4.90 -4.25 -8.82
N ASP A 91 -4.59 -5.00 -9.88
CA ASP A 91 -4.11 -6.37 -9.73
C ASP A 91 -2.61 -6.39 -9.41
N ILE A 92 -2.21 -7.21 -8.44
CA ILE A 92 -0.83 -7.35 -8.00
C ILE A 92 -0.37 -8.78 -8.24
N PHE A 93 0.68 -8.92 -9.06
CA PHE A 93 1.26 -10.20 -9.44
C PHE A 93 2.73 -10.28 -8.99
N GLY A 94 3.05 -11.31 -8.22
CA GLY A 94 4.41 -11.59 -7.76
C GLY A 94 4.66 -13.08 -7.55
N SER A 95 5.85 -13.44 -7.08
CA SER A 95 6.23 -14.84 -6.81
C SER A 95 6.61 -15.05 -5.35
N ASP A 96 7.47 -14.21 -4.75
CA ASP A 96 8.02 -14.43 -3.41
C ASP A 96 7.22 -13.70 -2.32
N PHE A 97 7.39 -12.40 -2.16
CA PHE A 97 6.74 -11.57 -1.14
C PHE A 97 5.73 -10.64 -1.80
N VAL A 98 4.44 -10.93 -1.65
CA VAL A 98 3.39 -10.20 -2.36
C VAL A 98 2.37 -9.66 -1.37
N GLY A 99 2.21 -8.34 -1.32
CA GLY A 99 1.25 -7.69 -0.43
C GLY A 99 0.43 -6.61 -1.12
N GLY A 100 -0.78 -6.38 -0.62
CA GLY A 100 -1.65 -5.34 -1.14
C GLY A 100 -1.00 -3.94 -1.09
N LEU A 101 -0.34 -3.62 0.01
CA LEU A 101 0.39 -2.37 0.22
C LEU A 101 1.91 -2.56 0.07
N VAL A 102 2.49 -3.56 0.73
CA VAL A 102 3.95 -3.77 0.77
C VAL A 102 4.30 -5.22 0.46
N GLY A 103 5.27 -5.46 -0.42
CA GLY A 103 5.80 -6.82 -0.62
C GLY A 103 6.53 -7.31 0.64
N TYR A 104 7.63 -6.64 0.97
CA TYR A 104 8.47 -6.99 2.11
C TYR A 104 8.68 -5.79 3.04
N PHE A 105 8.28 -5.91 4.30
CA PHE A 105 8.46 -4.84 5.28
C PHE A 105 9.28 -5.32 6.49
N ASN A 106 10.56 -4.97 6.51
CA ASN A 106 11.45 -5.16 7.66
C ASN A 106 11.45 -3.91 8.56
N GLY A 107 10.29 -3.70 9.19
CA GLY A 107 10.02 -2.55 10.06
C GLY A 107 10.38 -2.78 11.54
N GLY A 108 10.51 -4.05 11.96
CA GLY A 108 10.88 -4.58 13.27
C GLY A 108 10.39 -3.86 14.54
N ALA A 109 10.13 -4.60 15.63
CA ALA A 109 10.08 -3.98 16.97
C ALA A 109 11.36 -3.17 17.30
N VAL A 110 12.47 -3.47 16.62
CA VAL A 110 13.75 -2.76 16.73
C VAL A 110 13.77 -1.42 15.99
N PHE A 111 13.13 -1.31 14.82
CA PHE A 111 13.15 -0.08 14.01
C PHE A 111 11.88 0.75 14.14
N GLY A 112 10.77 0.18 14.60
CA GLY A 112 9.53 0.90 14.88
C GLY A 112 8.72 1.30 13.65
N GLY A 113 8.92 0.63 12.51
CA GLY A 113 8.12 0.88 11.31
C GLY A 113 6.67 0.41 11.45
N SER A 114 5.74 1.13 10.82
CA SER A 114 4.31 0.84 10.97
C SER A 114 3.50 0.97 9.68
N VAL A 115 2.39 0.22 9.61
CA VAL A 115 1.30 0.43 8.65
C VAL A 115 0.05 0.82 9.43
N SER A 116 -0.46 2.02 9.19
CA SER A 116 -1.65 2.53 9.89
C SER A 116 -2.64 3.21 8.96
N ASN A 117 -3.93 3.10 9.29
CA ASN A 117 -5.02 3.78 8.59
C ASN A 117 -5.02 3.54 7.06
N SER A 118 -4.55 2.37 6.64
CA SER A 118 -4.27 2.09 5.24
C SER A 118 -5.06 0.89 4.76
N PHE A 119 -5.32 0.80 3.46
CA PHE A 119 -6.11 -0.31 2.94
C PHE A 119 -5.70 -0.77 1.56
N SER A 120 -5.99 -2.03 1.25
CA SER A 120 -5.88 -2.57 -0.10
C SER A 120 -7.18 -3.22 -0.54
N THR A 121 -7.57 -2.92 -1.77
CA THR A 121 -8.67 -3.60 -2.48
C THR A 121 -8.17 -4.28 -3.75
N SER A 122 -6.88 -4.64 -3.74
CA SER A 122 -6.21 -5.30 -4.84
C SER A 122 -6.52 -6.78 -4.87
N LYS A 123 -6.62 -7.34 -6.08
CA LYS A 123 -6.48 -8.78 -6.28
C LYS A 123 -5.01 -9.14 -6.22
N ILE A 124 -4.67 -10.17 -5.46
CA ILE A 124 -3.28 -10.52 -5.18
C ILE A 124 -3.02 -11.95 -5.61
N ILE A 125 -2.07 -12.14 -6.52
CA ILE A 125 -1.62 -13.44 -6.98
C ILE A 125 -0.12 -13.56 -6.69
N GLY A 126 0.24 -14.56 -5.87
CA GLY A 126 1.62 -14.93 -5.57
C GLY A 126 1.73 -16.38 -5.13
N SER A 127 2.95 -16.90 -5.09
CA SER A 127 3.23 -18.31 -4.75
C SER A 127 3.96 -18.53 -3.43
N GLY A 128 4.62 -17.49 -2.89
CA GLY A 128 5.37 -17.53 -1.65
C GLY A 128 4.60 -16.93 -0.47
N ASN A 129 5.19 -15.93 0.16
CA ASN A 129 4.63 -15.18 1.26
C ASN A 129 3.67 -14.11 0.76
N VAL A 130 2.38 -14.46 0.71
CA VAL A 130 1.31 -13.58 0.23
C VAL A 130 0.44 -13.13 1.39
N GLY A 131 0.14 -11.83 1.45
CA GLY A 131 -0.80 -11.26 2.42
C GLY A 131 -1.67 -10.18 1.81
N GLY A 132 -2.85 -9.98 2.40
CA GLY A 132 -3.80 -8.97 1.94
C GLY A 132 -3.28 -7.53 1.99
N LEU A 133 -2.38 -7.23 2.93
CA LEU A 133 -1.73 -5.92 3.10
C LEU A 133 -0.22 -5.99 2.92
N ILE A 134 0.44 -6.94 3.56
CA ILE A 134 1.91 -7.06 3.56
C ILE A 134 2.25 -8.50 3.17
N GLY A 135 3.23 -8.74 2.29
CA GLY A 135 3.67 -10.11 2.00
C GLY A 135 4.37 -10.74 3.19
N TYR A 136 5.51 -10.16 3.57
CA TYR A 136 6.24 -10.51 4.80
C TYR A 136 6.29 -9.33 5.75
N ASP A 137 5.78 -9.54 6.96
CA ASP A 137 5.67 -8.50 7.98
C ASP A 137 6.73 -8.67 9.08
N GLY A 138 7.45 -7.58 9.35
CA GLY A 138 8.17 -7.37 10.60
C GLY A 138 7.73 -6.10 11.31
N SER A 139 6.71 -5.40 10.83
CA SER A 139 6.28 -4.07 11.28
C SER A 139 5.16 -4.16 12.32
N SER A 140 4.61 -3.01 12.72
CA SER A 140 3.36 -2.94 13.48
C SER A 140 2.21 -2.52 12.56
N ILE A 141 1.08 -3.21 12.66
CA ILE A 141 -0.11 -2.88 11.86
C ILE A 141 -1.23 -2.40 12.78
N SER A 142 -1.93 -1.34 12.39
CA SER A 142 -3.09 -0.83 13.12
C SER A 142 -4.11 -0.20 12.18
N SER A 143 -5.40 -0.29 12.52
CA SER A 143 -6.47 0.40 11.79
C SER A 143 -6.39 0.25 10.27
N SER A 144 -5.95 -0.92 9.79
CA SER A 144 -5.68 -1.17 8.37
C SER A 144 -6.48 -2.36 7.88
N TYR A 145 -6.89 -2.32 6.60
CA TYR A 145 -8.00 -3.14 6.12
C TYR A 145 -7.71 -3.76 4.76
N TRP A 146 -8.11 -5.01 4.55
CA TRP A 146 -8.02 -5.67 3.23
C TRP A 146 -9.28 -6.46 2.92
N ASP A 147 -9.61 -6.53 1.64
CA ASP A 147 -10.76 -7.27 1.16
C ASP A 147 -10.36 -8.73 0.91
N THR A 148 -10.93 -9.66 1.67
CA THR A 148 -10.55 -11.08 1.59
C THR A 148 -11.02 -11.76 0.31
N VAL A 149 -12.07 -11.24 -0.32
CA VAL A 149 -12.64 -11.82 -1.54
C VAL A 149 -11.90 -11.34 -2.77
N LEU A 150 -11.65 -10.04 -2.88
CA LEU A 150 -10.86 -9.47 -3.98
C LEU A 150 -9.42 -9.96 -3.92
N SER A 151 -8.77 -9.87 -2.76
CA SER A 151 -7.37 -10.29 -2.61
C SER A 151 -7.17 -11.80 -2.75
N GLY A 152 -8.21 -12.59 -2.44
CA GLY A 152 -8.10 -14.03 -2.30
C GLY A 152 -7.29 -14.48 -1.07
N GLN A 153 -7.00 -13.56 -0.13
CA GLN A 153 -6.14 -13.82 1.03
C GLN A 153 -6.94 -13.82 2.33
N THR A 154 -6.76 -14.87 3.14
CA THR A 154 -7.37 -14.96 4.49
C THR A 154 -6.60 -14.16 5.53
N ASN A 155 -5.30 -13.93 5.30
CA ASN A 155 -4.41 -13.26 6.23
C ASN A 155 -4.00 -11.88 5.69
N CYS A 156 -3.75 -10.89 6.57
CA CYS A 156 -3.26 -9.58 6.12
C CYS A 156 -1.76 -9.56 5.89
N TYR A 157 -1.02 -10.44 6.56
CA TYR A 157 0.36 -10.80 6.26
C TYR A 157 0.49 -12.32 6.24
N TYR A 158 1.56 -12.85 5.65
CA TYR A 158 1.70 -14.28 5.31
C TYR A 158 1.11 -15.27 6.32
N ASP A 159 1.36 -15.09 7.62
CA ASP A 159 0.96 -16.02 8.67
C ASP A 159 0.07 -15.41 9.77
N GLY A 160 -0.52 -14.23 9.56
CA GLY A 160 -1.38 -13.64 10.59
C GLY A 160 -2.28 -12.47 10.18
N THR A 161 -3.07 -12.07 11.17
CA THR A 161 -4.14 -11.07 11.04
C THR A 161 -4.12 -10.04 12.16
N GLU A 162 -3.08 -10.03 13.01
CA GLU A 162 -3.02 -9.12 14.15
C GLU A 162 -2.90 -7.66 13.68
N GLY A 163 -3.62 -6.75 14.33
CA GLY A 163 -3.60 -5.32 13.99
C GLY A 163 -4.36 -4.92 12.72
N CYS A 164 -4.80 -5.90 11.92
CA CYS A 164 -5.56 -5.68 10.69
C CYS A 164 -7.05 -6.00 10.88
N THR A 165 -7.91 -5.50 9.98
CA THR A 165 -9.33 -5.86 9.92
C THR A 165 -9.72 -6.28 8.50
N SER A 166 -10.17 -7.53 8.33
CA SER A 166 -10.67 -8.02 7.05
C SER A 166 -12.06 -7.46 6.75
N THR A 167 -12.35 -7.22 5.47
CA THR A 167 -13.73 -7.04 4.95
C THR A 167 -14.04 -8.08 3.89
N ASN A 168 -15.31 -8.39 3.69
CA ASN A 168 -15.77 -9.53 2.91
C ASN A 168 -16.94 -9.16 1.97
N ASP A 169 -16.67 -8.43 0.89
CA ASP A 169 -17.60 -8.02 -0.20
C ASP A 169 -18.22 -6.62 -0.11
N ASP A 170 -18.07 -5.91 1.01
CA ASP A 170 -18.54 -4.52 1.08
C ASP A 170 -17.42 -3.55 0.75
N VAL A 171 -17.12 -3.40 -0.55
CA VAL A 171 -16.18 -2.37 -1.01
C VAL A 171 -16.61 -0.95 -0.63
N SER A 172 -17.89 -0.74 -0.26
CA SER A 172 -18.35 0.53 0.32
C SER A 172 -17.72 0.85 1.67
N ALA A 173 -17.17 -0.15 2.37
CA ALA A 173 -16.33 0.06 3.53
C ALA A 173 -15.06 0.88 3.22
N TYR A 174 -14.56 0.80 1.98
CA TYR A 174 -13.41 1.54 1.46
C TYR A 174 -13.79 2.82 0.71
N TYR A 175 -15.04 2.92 0.27
CA TYR A 175 -15.62 4.15 -0.25
C TYR A 175 -15.96 5.09 0.91
N GLY A 176 -16.17 6.38 0.60
CA GLY A 176 -16.11 7.48 1.56
C GLY A 176 -16.96 7.37 2.83
N ASP A 177 -17.94 6.46 2.90
CA ASP A 177 -18.89 6.37 4.02
C ASP A 177 -18.39 5.62 5.27
N ARG A 178 -17.31 4.83 5.20
CA ARG A 178 -16.74 4.19 6.40
C ARG A 178 -15.22 4.32 6.53
N GLY A 179 -14.51 4.56 5.43
CA GLY A 179 -13.10 4.91 5.44
C GLY A 179 -12.85 6.34 5.92
N VAL A 180 -13.73 7.31 5.61
CA VAL A 180 -13.58 8.70 6.08
C VAL A 180 -14.34 8.93 7.40
N ALA A 181 -15.51 8.32 7.59
CA ALA A 181 -16.31 8.50 8.81
C ALA A 181 -15.61 7.95 10.08
N LYS A 182 -14.90 6.82 9.99
CA LYS A 182 -14.08 6.31 11.11
C LYS A 182 -12.79 7.13 11.32
N LEU A 183 -12.27 7.77 10.27
CA LEU A 183 -11.18 8.77 10.37
C LEU A 183 -11.65 10.09 11.01
N THR A 184 -12.93 10.45 10.86
CA THR A 184 -13.46 11.76 11.31
C THR A 184 -13.69 11.86 12.82
N SER A 185 -13.92 10.76 13.53
CA SER A 185 -14.17 10.81 14.98
C SER A 185 -12.90 10.77 15.85
N GLU A 186 -11.78 10.24 15.34
CA GLU A 186 -10.51 10.14 16.09
C GLU A 186 -9.32 10.92 15.48
N TYR A 187 -9.39 11.36 14.21
CA TYR A 187 -8.23 11.96 13.51
C TYR A 187 -8.59 13.10 12.54
N SER A 188 -9.16 14.19 13.07
CA SER A 188 -9.60 15.39 12.33
C SER A 188 -8.53 16.08 11.46
N TRP A 189 -7.24 15.77 11.62
CA TRP A 189 -6.14 16.31 10.79
C TRP A 189 -5.88 15.53 9.48
N ILE A 190 -6.36 14.27 9.36
CA ILE A 190 -6.29 13.47 8.12
C ILE A 190 -7.42 13.86 7.14
N VAL A 191 -8.53 14.38 7.67
CA VAL A 191 -9.77 14.70 6.92
C VAL A 191 -9.61 15.87 5.95
N ASN A 192 -8.57 16.71 6.10
CA ASN A 192 -8.32 17.80 5.15
C ASN A 192 -7.67 17.34 3.83
N ASN A 193 -7.08 16.14 3.80
CA ASN A 193 -6.30 15.69 2.64
C ASN A 193 -7.07 14.79 1.69
N TRP A 194 -8.26 14.29 2.08
CA TRP A 194 -9.04 13.33 1.29
C TRP A 194 -10.45 13.81 1.04
N VAL A 195 -10.98 13.48 -0.13
CA VAL A 195 -12.34 13.80 -0.57
C VAL A 195 -13.02 12.49 -0.94
N ALA A 196 -14.11 12.20 -0.25
CA ALA A 196 -15.00 11.09 -0.57
C ALA A 196 -15.60 11.26 -1.98
N ARG A 197 -15.82 10.15 -2.67
CA ARG A 197 -16.50 10.09 -3.97
C ARG A 197 -17.61 9.04 -3.88
N ASP A 198 -18.78 9.37 -4.39
CA ASP A 198 -19.92 8.46 -4.41
C ASP A 198 -19.57 7.20 -5.22
N ASN A 199 -19.72 6.02 -4.59
CA ASN A 199 -19.41 4.71 -5.17
C ASN A 199 -18.00 4.62 -5.78
N ASN A 200 -17.02 5.33 -5.21
CA ASN A 200 -15.65 5.33 -5.70
C ASN A 200 -14.65 5.57 -4.58
N TYR A 201 -13.37 5.31 -4.87
CA TYR A 201 -12.28 5.48 -3.91
C TYR A 201 -12.04 6.97 -3.59
N PRO A 202 -11.70 7.30 -2.33
CA PRO A 202 -11.35 8.65 -1.95
C PRO A 202 -10.17 9.18 -2.77
N ILE A 203 -10.22 10.45 -3.18
CA ILE A 203 -9.09 11.11 -3.85
C ILE A 203 -8.48 12.17 -2.96
N LEU A 204 -7.27 12.64 -3.26
CA LEU A 204 -6.67 13.72 -2.47
C LEU A 204 -7.42 15.03 -2.71
N ALA A 205 -7.57 15.85 -1.67
CA ALA A 205 -8.36 17.08 -1.71
C ALA A 205 -7.89 18.08 -2.77
N TRP A 206 -6.59 18.12 -3.06
CA TRP A 206 -6.02 18.98 -4.08
C TRP A 206 -6.30 18.50 -5.52
N GLN A 207 -6.85 17.31 -5.72
CA GLN A 207 -7.21 16.75 -7.04
C GLN A 207 -8.60 17.18 -7.54
N GLN A 208 -9.34 17.97 -6.74
CA GLN A 208 -10.67 18.47 -7.14
C GLN A 208 -10.62 19.32 -8.41
#